data_AF-A0A1T5J9X1-F1
#
_entry.id   AF-A0A1T5J9X1-F1
#
_cell.length_a   1.000
_cell.length_b   1.000
_cell.length_c   1.000
_cell.angle_alpha   90.00
_cell.angle_beta   90.00
_cell.angle_gamma   90.00
#
_symmetry.space_group_name_H-M   'P 1'
#
loop_
_entity.id
_entity.type
_entity.pdbx_description
1 polymer ?
#
loop_
_entity_poly.entity_id
_entity_poly.type
_entity_poly.pdbx_seq_one_letter_code
_entity_poly.pdbx_strand_id
1 'polypeptide(L)'
;MQNSVNVTSSTEWTEENIVDLVRKIRNDLIKDFLDERFLKDYISNKYAVKELSAVKIEFIKRELKDFLIAPVNKPHYKSIVDQIKETNSASLSEGKEELFYNEVDLILKKYIY
;
A
#
# COMPACT_ATOMS: atom_id res chain seq x y z
N MET A 1 -48.27 -15.80 -2.18
CA MET A 1 -47.91 -14.53 -1.52
C MET A 1 -46.43 -14.59 -1.19
N GLN A 2 -45.66 -13.67 -1.77
CA GLN A 2 -44.22 -13.52 -1.59
C GLN A 2 -43.90 -12.98 -0.20
N ASN A 3 -42.81 -13.45 0.41
CA ASN A 3 -41.65 -12.61 0.75
C ASN A 3 -40.61 -13.44 1.50
N SER A 4 -39.69 -14.03 0.75
CA SER A 4 -38.39 -14.45 1.28
C SER A 4 -37.56 -13.17 1.47
N VAL A 5 -37.43 -12.72 2.70
CA VAL A 5 -36.52 -11.61 3.04
C VAL A 5 -35.10 -12.16 2.94
N ASN A 6 -34.46 -11.98 1.79
CA ASN A 6 -33.01 -12.08 1.68
C ASN A 6 -32.43 -10.90 2.46
N VAL A 7 -32.15 -11.10 3.74
CA VAL A 7 -31.26 -10.19 4.49
C VAL A 7 -29.85 -10.47 3.98
N THR A 8 -29.49 -9.86 2.85
CA THR A 8 -28.09 -9.63 2.51
C THR A 8 -27.59 -8.63 3.53
N SER A 9 -26.91 -9.13 4.56
CA SER A 9 -26.11 -8.32 5.49
C SER A 9 -24.97 -7.69 4.70
N SER A 10 -25.27 -6.61 3.97
CA SER A 10 -24.26 -5.76 3.34
C SER A 10 -23.47 -5.13 4.47
N THR A 11 -22.29 -5.66 4.78
CA THR A 11 -21.35 -4.96 5.66
C THR A 11 -20.99 -3.66 4.95
N GLU A 12 -21.67 -2.56 5.29
CA GLU A 12 -21.34 -1.24 4.73
C GLU A 12 -19.89 -0.91 5.11
N TRP A 13 -19.09 -0.53 4.11
CA TRP A 13 -17.73 -0.09 4.34
C TRP A 13 -17.73 1.24 5.10
N THR A 14 -17.43 1.19 6.39
CA THR A 14 -17.13 2.38 7.18
C THR A 14 -15.76 2.94 6.75
N GLU A 15 -15.55 4.23 6.95
CA GLU A 15 -14.25 4.84 6.66
C GLU A 15 -13.12 4.20 7.47
N GLU A 16 -13.39 3.80 8.72
CA GLU A 16 -12.42 3.10 9.57
C GLU A 16 -12.00 1.76 8.98
N ASN A 17 -12.95 0.93 8.54
CA ASN A 17 -12.65 -0.37 7.93
C ASN A 17 -11.88 -0.21 6.61
N ILE A 18 -12.17 0.84 5.83
CA ILE A 18 -11.42 1.13 4.61
C ILE A 18 -9.99 1.56 4.94
N VAL A 19 -9.82 2.42 5.94
CA VAL A 19 -8.48 2.87 6.37
C VAL A 19 -7.65 1.69 6.89
N ASP A 20 -8.27 0.75 7.59
CA ASP A 20 -7.61 -0.48 8.05
C ASP A 20 -7.22 -1.39 6.88
N LEU A 21 -8.08 -1.52 5.87
CA LEU A 21 -7.75 -2.23 4.62
C LEU A 21 -6.57 -1.58 3.90
N VAL A 22 -6.59 -0.26 3.71
CA VAL A 22 -5.49 0.49 3.10
C VAL A 22 -4.20 0.30 3.91
N ARG A 23 -4.27 0.39 5.24
CA ARG A 23 -3.11 0.13 6.11
C ARG A 23 -2.57 -1.27 5.90
N LYS A 24 -3.44 -2.28 5.84
CA LYS A 24 -3.04 -3.67 5.61
C LYS A 24 -2.32 -3.82 4.27
N ILE A 25 -2.91 -3.37 3.17
CA ILE A 25 -2.34 -3.48 1.82
C ILE A 25 -0.98 -2.76 1.76
N ARG A 26 -0.91 -1.52 2.26
CA ARG A 26 0.33 -0.75 2.34
C ARG A 26 1.40 -1.49 3.12
N ASN A 27 1.06 -2.01 4.30
CA ASN A 27 2.02 -2.67 5.17
C ASN A 27 2.45 -4.03 4.63
N ASP A 28 1.59 -4.74 3.91
CA ASP A 28 1.97 -5.99 3.23
C ASP A 28 2.96 -5.70 2.09
N LEU A 29 2.73 -4.65 1.29
CA LEU A 29 3.70 -4.19 0.29
C LEU A 29 5.05 -3.82 0.91
N ILE A 30 5.05 -3.03 1.99
CA ILE A 30 6.29 -2.60 2.65
C ILE A 30 7.08 -3.81 3.18
N LYS A 31 6.43 -4.85 3.67
CA LYS A 31 7.11 -6.06 4.16
C LYS A 31 7.89 -6.76 3.05
N ASP A 32 7.38 -6.77 1.82
CA ASP A 32 8.12 -7.33 0.67
C ASP A 32 9.44 -6.57 0.45
N PHE A 33 9.42 -5.24 0.59
CA PHE A 33 10.62 -4.39 0.51
C PHE A 33 11.59 -4.51 1.71
N LEU A 34 11.20 -5.19 2.78
CA LEU A 34 12.13 -5.53 3.86
C LEU A 34 12.97 -6.77 3.52
N ASP A 35 12.53 -7.60 2.57
CA ASP A 35 13.39 -8.62 1.95
C ASP A 35 14.41 -7.94 1.04
N GLU A 36 15.69 -8.16 1.34
CA GLU A 36 16.78 -7.50 0.64
C GLU A 36 16.88 -7.89 -0.84
N ARG A 37 16.51 -9.13 -1.20
CA ARG A 37 16.54 -9.59 -2.59
C ARG A 37 15.48 -8.85 -3.38
N PHE A 38 14.26 -8.80 -2.86
CA PHE A 38 13.17 -8.06 -3.49
C PHE A 38 13.49 -6.58 -3.64
N LEU A 39 14.03 -5.95 -2.58
CA LEU A 39 14.44 -4.54 -2.63
C LEU A 39 15.49 -4.27 -3.72
N LYS A 40 16.54 -5.12 -3.80
CA LYS A 40 17.59 -5.00 -4.81
C LYS A 40 17.04 -5.19 -6.22
N ASP A 41 16.22 -6.22 -6.42
CA ASP A 41 15.62 -6.53 -7.71
C ASP A 41 14.71 -5.39 -8.18
N TYR A 42 13.84 -4.88 -7.30
CA TYR A 42 12.98 -3.75 -7.64
C TYR A 42 13.78 -2.50 -8.00
N ILE A 43 14.79 -2.15 -7.20
CA ILE A 43 15.60 -0.96 -7.46
C ILE A 43 16.41 -1.09 -8.75
N SER A 44 16.96 -2.28 -9.02
CA SER A 44 17.69 -2.55 -10.25
C SER A 44 16.78 -2.41 -11.48
N ASN A 45 15.61 -3.03 -11.44
CA ASN A 45 14.66 -3.03 -12.56
C ASN A 45 14.05 -1.65 -12.80
N LYS A 46 13.69 -0.91 -11.73
CA LYS A 46 12.97 0.36 -11.85
C LYS A 46 13.88 1.57 -12.06
N TYR A 47 15.07 1.58 -11.43
CA TYR A 47 15.95 2.75 -11.41
C TYR A 47 17.30 2.54 -12.13
N ALA A 48 17.52 1.36 -12.72
CA ALA A 48 18.79 0.99 -13.35
C ALA A 48 20.02 1.10 -12.41
N VAL A 49 19.79 1.04 -11.10
CA VAL A 49 20.84 1.05 -10.07
C VAL A 49 21.37 -0.37 -9.93
N LYS A 50 22.62 -0.60 -10.34
CA LYS A 50 23.23 -1.94 -10.35
C LYS A 50 23.51 -2.50 -8.96
N GLU A 51 23.87 -1.65 -8.01
CA GLU A 51 24.25 -2.08 -6.67
C GLU A 51 23.91 -1.03 -5.61
N LEU A 52 23.37 -1.50 -4.48
CA LEU A 52 23.18 -0.72 -3.27
C LEU A 52 24.19 -1.18 -2.22
N SER A 53 24.87 -0.25 -1.57
CA SER A 53 25.71 -0.56 -0.44
C SER A 53 24.88 -1.08 0.74
N ALA A 54 25.46 -1.97 1.56
CA ALA A 54 24.81 -2.48 2.77
C ALA A 54 24.31 -1.36 3.70
N VAL A 55 25.07 -0.26 3.80
CA VAL A 55 24.69 0.93 4.58
C VAL A 55 23.40 1.57 4.04
N LYS A 56 23.28 1.75 2.72
CA LYS A 56 22.05 2.29 2.10
C LYS A 56 20.86 1.37 2.33
N ILE A 57 21.07 0.06 2.23
CA ILE A 57 20.03 -0.94 2.47
C ILE A 57 19.50 -0.84 3.90
N GLU A 58 20.37 -0.74 4.90
CA GLU A 58 19.93 -0.62 6.29
C GLU A 58 19.20 0.70 6.57
N PHE A 59 19.61 1.81 5.95
CA PHE A 59 18.87 3.06 6.05
C PHE A 59 17.48 2.98 5.41
N ILE A 60 17.37 2.38 4.21
CA ILE A 60 16.08 2.15 3.55
C ILE A 60 15.19 1.28 4.43
N LYS A 61 15.69 0.13 4.93
CA LYS A 61 14.92 -0.78 5.79
C LYS A 61 14.47 -0.08 7.07
N ARG A 62 15.28 0.81 7.65
CA ARG A 62 14.89 1.61 8.81
C ARG A 62 13.71 2.54 8.49
N GLU A 63 13.80 3.32 7.41
CA GLU A 63 12.69 4.20 7.01
C GLU A 63 11.42 3.42 6.65
N LEU A 64 11.55 2.26 5.99
CA LEU A 64 10.40 1.39 5.70
C LEU A 64 9.74 0.87 6.99
N LYS A 65 10.52 0.51 8.01
CA LYS A 65 9.98 0.12 9.33
C LYS A 65 9.28 1.27 10.03
N ASP A 66 9.83 2.47 9.97
CA ASP A 66 9.17 3.67 10.50
C ASP A 66 7.85 3.94 9.74
N PHE A 67 7.84 3.66 8.43
CA PHE A 67 6.66 3.82 7.60
C PHE A 67 5.55 2.80 7.88
N LEU A 68 5.88 1.57 8.30
CA LEU A 68 4.90 0.55 8.71
C LEU A 68 3.99 1.02 9.85
N ILE A 69 4.54 1.80 10.78
CA ILE A 69 3.82 2.31 11.96
C ILE A 69 3.24 3.70 11.73
N ALA A 70 3.57 4.36 10.62
CA ALA A 70 3.04 5.67 10.29
C ALA A 70 1.52 5.60 10.04
N PRO A 71 0.75 6.63 10.46
CA PRO A 71 -0.68 6.69 10.16
C PRO A 71 -0.91 6.69 8.64
N VAL A 72 -2.07 6.19 8.22
CA VAL A 72 -2.48 6.25 6.80
C VAL A 72 -2.81 7.70 6.46
N ASN A 73 -2.22 8.21 5.38
CA ASN A 73 -2.53 9.53 4.85
C ASN A 73 -3.91 9.50 4.17
N LYS A 74 -4.97 9.76 4.93
CA LYS A 74 -6.35 9.72 4.40
C LYS A 74 -6.55 10.59 3.15
N PRO A 75 -6.05 11.85 3.07
CA PRO A 75 -6.11 12.64 1.85
C PRO A 75 -5.48 11.96 0.63
N HIS A 76 -4.31 11.33 0.77
CA HIS A 76 -3.65 10.62 -0.31
C HIS A 76 -4.50 9.45 -0.85
N TYR A 77 -5.15 8.74 0.07
CA TYR A 77 -5.98 7.57 -0.24
C TYR A 77 -7.46 7.88 -0.50
N LYS A 78 -7.86 9.16 -0.57
CA LYS A 78 -9.27 9.56 -0.76
C LYS A 78 -9.91 8.86 -1.96
N SER A 79 -9.19 8.75 -3.07
CA SER A 79 -9.73 8.12 -4.28
C SER A 79 -9.99 6.61 -4.14
N ILE A 80 -9.26 5.91 -3.27
CA ILE A 80 -9.52 4.50 -2.93
C ILE A 80 -10.74 4.43 -2.00
N VAL A 81 -10.82 5.34 -1.02
CA VAL A 81 -11.96 5.43 -0.09
C VAL A 81 -13.26 5.67 -0.83
N ASP A 82 -13.29 6.64 -1.74
CA ASP A 82 -14.47 6.97 -2.54
C ASP A 82 -14.91 5.76 -3.38
N GLN A 83 -13.97 5.10 -4.05
CA GLN A 83 -14.27 3.92 -4.88
C GLN A 83 -14.85 2.76 -4.07
N ILE A 84 -14.28 2.44 -2.90
CA ILE A 84 -14.78 1.33 -2.08
C ILE A 84 -16.18 1.65 -1.56
N LYS A 85 -16.45 2.91 -1.21
CA LYS A 85 -17.79 3.38 -0.82
C LYS A 85 -18.79 3.30 -1.97
N GLU A 86 -18.38 3.70 -3.18
CA GLU A 86 -19.24 3.70 -4.38
C GLU A 86 -19.56 2.28 -4.88
N THR A 87 -18.58 1.39 -4.85
CA THR A 87 -18.71 0.01 -5.39
C THR A 87 -19.12 -1.01 -4.34
N ASN A 88 -19.06 -0.64 -3.05
CA ASN A 88 -19.20 -1.54 -1.91
C ASN A 88 -18.29 -2.79 -2.00
N SER A 89 -17.14 -2.67 -2.66
CA SER A 89 -16.20 -3.76 -2.94
C SER A 89 -14.80 -3.42 -2.46
N ALA A 90 -14.09 -4.40 -1.89
CA ALA A 90 -12.69 -4.27 -1.50
C ALA A 90 -11.73 -4.32 -2.70
N SER A 91 -12.22 -4.63 -3.90
CA SER A 91 -11.40 -4.73 -5.10
C SER A 91 -10.88 -3.36 -5.50
N LEU A 92 -9.55 -3.20 -5.47
CA LEU A 92 -8.88 -2.05 -6.05
C LEU A 92 -8.99 -2.14 -7.58
N SER A 93 -9.28 -1.01 -8.26
CA SER A 93 -9.18 -0.97 -9.72
C SER A 93 -7.72 -0.90 -10.15
N GLU A 94 -7.46 -1.31 -11.40
CA GLU A 94 -6.14 -1.17 -12.03
C GLU A 94 -5.60 0.26 -11.86
N GLY A 95 -4.32 0.37 -11.52
CA GLY A 95 -3.62 1.64 -11.30
C GLY A 95 -3.72 2.20 -9.88
N LYS A 96 -4.66 1.75 -9.03
CA LYS A 96 -4.69 2.18 -7.62
C LYS A 96 -3.57 1.60 -6.78
N GLU A 97 -3.04 0.45 -7.19
CA GLU A 97 -1.85 -0.17 -6.61
C GLU A 97 -0.62 0.77 -6.70
N GLU A 98 -0.53 1.58 -7.76
CA GLU A 98 0.58 2.53 -7.94
C GLU A 98 0.67 3.55 -6.80
N LEU A 99 -0.44 3.90 -6.14
CA LEU A 99 -0.41 4.82 -5.00
C LEU A 99 0.47 4.27 -3.87
N PHE A 100 0.36 2.97 -3.59
CA PHE A 100 1.16 2.31 -2.56
C PHE A 100 2.64 2.25 -2.96
N TYR A 101 2.93 1.92 -4.23
CA TYR A 101 4.31 1.91 -4.75
C TYR A 101 4.93 3.31 -4.77
N ASN A 102 4.15 4.37 -5.01
CA ASN A 102 4.65 5.74 -5.01
C ASN A 102 5.16 6.16 -3.62
N GLU A 103 4.48 5.75 -2.53
CA GLU A 103 4.96 6.03 -1.18
C GLU A 103 6.30 5.33 -0.88
N VAL A 104 6.44 4.07 -1.31
CA VAL A 104 7.72 3.35 -1.22
C VAL A 104 8.79 4.04 -2.05
N ASP A 105 8.47 4.40 -3.30
CA ASP A 105 9.40 5.07 -4.21
C ASP A 105 9.95 6.37 -3.62
N LEU A 106 9.13 7.15 -2.91
CA LEU A 106 9.58 8.37 -2.24
C LEU A 106 10.65 8.09 -1.17
N ILE A 107 10.55 6.97 -0.47
CA ILE A 107 11.60 6.53 0.48
C ILE A 107 12.85 6.12 -0.29
N LEU A 108 12.70 5.25 -1.29
CA LEU A 108 13.83 4.71 -2.05
C LEU A 108 14.64 5.83 -2.74
N LYS A 109 13.94 6.81 -3.35
CA LYS A 109 14.53 7.94 -4.08
C LYS A 109 15.54 8.74 -3.27
N LYS A 110 15.38 8.85 -1.95
CA LYS A 110 16.31 9.56 -1.06
C LYS A 110 17.69 8.91 -0.96
N TYR A 111 17.78 7.63 -1.32
CA TYR A 111 18.99 6.82 -1.16
C TYR A 111 19.63 6.44 -2.50
N ILE A 112 18.89 6.58 -3.60
CA ILE A 112 19.38 6.30 -4.96
C ILE A 112 19.84 7.55 -5.72
N TYR A 113 19.31 8.73 -5.40
CA TYR A 113 19.74 10.03 -5.94
C TYR A 113 20.55 10.80 -4.89
#